data_AF-A0A5Q0H927-F1
#
_entry.id   AF-A0A5Q0H927-F1
#
_cell.length_a   1.000
_cell.length_b   1.000
_cell.length_c   1.000
_cell.angle_alpha   90.00
_cell.angle_beta   90.00
_cell.angle_gamma   90.00
#
_symmetry.space_group_name_H-M   'P 1'
#
loop_
_entity.id
_entity.type
_entity.pdbx_description
1 polymer ?
#
loop_
_entity_poly.entity_id
_entity_poly.type
_entity_poly.pdbx_seq_one_letter_code
_entity_poly.pdbx_strand_id
1 'polypeptide(L)'
;MAANVNVIGQEGRAAVSSSSELDRRPAVDPHDEPSAEWGWHGTFPKGIRIAGWLSTLAVFSLLIGNHRGRVENVWVIAVGVAMALGLIWLQVRSRTSWRR
;
A
#
# COMPACT_ATOMS: atom_id res chain seq x y z
N MET A 1 -31.58 -31.14 36.33
CA MET A 1 -30.33 -30.51 36.80
C MET A 1 -29.31 -30.64 35.66
N ALA A 2 -29.25 -29.68 34.72
CA ALA A 2 -28.33 -29.76 33.59
C ALA A 2 -27.76 -28.37 33.28
N ALA A 3 -26.45 -28.26 33.49
CA ALA A 3 -25.48 -27.44 32.78
C ALA A 3 -25.86 -25.99 32.43
N ASN A 4 -25.58 -25.06 33.35
CA ASN A 4 -25.35 -23.66 33.00
C ASN A 4 -23.86 -23.46 32.66
N VAL A 5 -23.43 -24.07 31.55
CA VAL A 5 -22.03 -24.03 31.10
C VAL A 5 -21.82 -22.80 30.23
N ASN A 6 -21.35 -21.73 30.87
CA ASN A 6 -20.38 -20.79 30.34
C ASN A 6 -20.71 -20.09 28.98
N VAL A 7 -21.76 -19.27 28.98
CA VAL A 7 -22.08 -18.34 27.87
C VAL A 7 -20.96 -17.29 27.68
N ILE A 8 -20.28 -16.89 28.75
CA ILE A 8 -19.28 -15.81 28.76
C ILE A 8 -18.03 -16.16 27.93
N GLY A 9 -17.70 -17.45 27.77
CA GLY A 9 -16.55 -17.90 26.98
C GLY A 9 -16.83 -18.10 25.47
N GLN A 10 -18.09 -18.11 25.04
CA GLN A 10 -18.47 -18.34 23.63
C GLN A 10 -18.38 -17.06 22.79
N GLU A 11 -18.76 -15.93 23.39
CA GLU A 11 -18.73 -14.58 22.78
C GLU A 11 -17.31 -14.21 22.30
N GLY A 12 -16.30 -14.45 23.15
CA GLY A 12 -14.89 -14.16 22.82
C GLY A 12 -14.33 -15.04 21.70
N ARG A 13 -14.84 -16.26 21.53
CA ARG A 13 -14.44 -17.16 20.44
C ARG A 13 -15.07 -16.76 19.11
N ALA A 14 -16.31 -16.28 19.13
CA ALA A 14 -16.98 -15.76 17.95
C ALA A 14 -16.32 -14.48 17.40
N ALA A 15 -15.89 -13.57 18.28
CA ALA A 15 -15.18 -12.35 17.89
C ALA A 15 -13.82 -12.63 17.21
N VAL A 16 -13.04 -13.57 17.77
CA VAL A 16 -11.76 -14.01 17.17
C VAL A 16 -11.99 -14.73 15.84
N SER A 17 -12.99 -15.61 15.75
CA SER A 17 -13.34 -16.31 14.49
C SER A 17 -13.76 -15.35 13.38
N SER A 18 -14.61 -14.37 13.69
CA SER A 18 -15.11 -13.38 12.72
C SER A 18 -13.98 -12.50 12.14
N SER A 19 -13.04 -12.06 12.98
CA SER A 19 -11.88 -11.28 12.49
C SER A 19 -10.97 -12.08 11.54
N SER A 20 -10.78 -13.38 11.80
CA SER A 20 -9.97 -14.26 10.95
C SER A 20 -10.64 -14.60 9.61
N GLU A 21 -11.98 -14.59 9.57
CA GLU A 21 -12.75 -14.77 8.34
C GLU A 21 -12.75 -13.53 7.47
N LEU A 22 -12.77 -12.33 8.06
CA LEU A 22 -12.67 -11.06 7.33
C LEU A 22 -11.29 -10.90 6.66
N ASP A 23 -10.21 -11.30 7.34
CA ASP A 23 -8.84 -11.25 6.80
C ASP A 23 -8.62 -12.24 5.63
N ARG A 24 -9.53 -13.21 5.47
CA ARG A 24 -9.48 -14.25 4.44
C ARG A 24 -10.32 -13.94 3.20
N ARG A 25 -11.19 -12.92 3.24
CA ARG A 25 -12.01 -12.55 2.08
C ARG A 25 -11.15 -11.79 1.07
N PRO A 26 -11.17 -12.17 -0.22
CA PRO A 26 -10.50 -11.39 -1.25
C PRO A 26 -11.09 -9.98 -1.29
N ALA A 27 -10.24 -8.98 -1.53
CA ALA A 27 -10.64 -7.57 -1.57
C ALA A 27 -11.61 -7.26 -2.73
N VAL A 28 -11.70 -8.16 -3.71
CA VAL A 28 -12.70 -8.13 -4.78
C VAL A 28 -13.38 -9.50 -4.86
N ASP A 29 -14.69 -9.51 -5.04
CA ASP A 29 -15.48 -10.73 -5.17
C ASP A 29 -15.20 -11.39 -6.54
N PRO A 30 -14.70 -12.64 -6.57
CA PRO A 30 -14.51 -13.38 -7.81
C PRO A 30 -15.80 -13.56 -8.64
N HIS A 31 -16.98 -13.36 -8.05
CA HIS A 31 -18.26 -13.39 -8.76
C HIS A 31 -18.46 -12.17 -9.69
N ASP A 32 -17.90 -11.02 -9.32
CA ASP A 32 -18.01 -9.78 -10.10
C ASP A 32 -16.90 -9.68 -11.17
N GLU A 33 -15.70 -10.19 -10.88
CA GLU A 33 -14.60 -10.27 -11.84
C GLU A 33 -13.78 -11.58 -11.72
N PRO A 34 -13.85 -12.50 -12.71
CA PRO A 34 -13.11 -13.76 -12.64
C PRO A 34 -11.58 -13.55 -12.68
N SER A 35 -11.09 -12.42 -13.20
CA SER A 35 -9.66 -12.09 -13.18
C SER A 35 -9.09 -11.84 -11.78
N ALA A 36 -9.95 -11.60 -10.78
CA ALA A 36 -9.55 -11.53 -9.38
C ALA A 36 -8.84 -12.82 -8.93
N GLU A 37 -9.20 -13.96 -9.52
CA GLU A 37 -8.65 -15.28 -9.17
C GLU A 37 -7.17 -15.45 -9.55
N TRP A 38 -6.64 -14.67 -10.52
CA TRP A 38 -5.24 -14.78 -10.98
C TRP A 38 -4.24 -14.07 -10.06
N GLY A 39 -4.72 -13.36 -9.04
CA GLY A 39 -3.88 -12.85 -7.94
C GLY A 39 -3.13 -11.54 -8.19
N TRP A 40 -3.28 -10.92 -9.37
CA TRP A 40 -2.62 -9.63 -9.69
C TRP A 40 -3.33 -8.40 -9.10
N HIS A 41 -4.53 -8.57 -8.52
CA HIS A 41 -5.37 -7.49 -7.98
C HIS A 41 -4.94 -7.03 -6.56
N GLY A 42 -3.83 -7.57 -6.04
CA GLY A 42 -3.30 -7.19 -4.73
C GLY A 42 -2.81 -5.75 -4.70
N THR A 43 -3.37 -4.94 -3.79
CA THR A 43 -2.80 -3.62 -3.49
C THR A 43 -1.62 -3.79 -2.54
N PHE A 44 -0.41 -3.42 -2.99
CA PHE A 44 0.81 -3.46 -2.18
C PHE A 44 1.24 -2.05 -1.80
N PRO A 45 0.59 -1.37 -0.84
CA PRO A 45 0.88 0.02 -0.50
C PRO A 45 2.33 0.21 -0.03
N LYS A 46 2.92 -0.78 0.63
CA LYS A 46 4.35 -0.78 0.99
C LYS A 46 5.25 -0.95 -0.25
N GLY A 47 4.89 -1.87 -1.15
CA GLY A 47 5.64 -2.13 -2.39
C GLY A 47 5.68 -0.90 -3.30
N ILE A 48 4.54 -0.24 -3.50
CA ILE A 48 4.42 0.99 -4.29
C ILE A 48 5.30 2.11 -3.72
N ARG A 49 5.36 2.25 -2.38
CA ARG A 49 6.23 3.25 -1.74
C ARG A 49 7.71 2.97 -1.98
N ILE A 50 8.12 1.71 -1.79
CA ILE A 50 9.52 1.30 -2.00
C ILE A 50 9.90 1.51 -3.47
N ALA A 51 9.07 1.02 -4.41
CA ALA A 51 9.28 1.19 -5.84
C ALA A 51 9.37 2.68 -6.23
N GLY A 52 8.47 3.52 -5.71
CA GLY A 52 8.49 4.96 -5.96
C GLY A 52 9.80 5.63 -5.51
N TRP A 53 10.28 5.31 -4.30
CA TRP A 53 11.56 5.84 -3.82
C TRP A 53 12.75 5.30 -4.61
N LEU A 54 12.75 4.01 -4.97
CA LEU A 54 13.79 3.44 -5.84
C LEU A 54 13.83 4.13 -7.20
N SER A 55 12.70 4.35 -7.84
CA SER A 55 12.63 5.10 -9.11
C SER A 55 13.11 6.54 -8.95
N THR A 56 12.74 7.21 -7.85
CA THR A 56 13.19 8.58 -7.56
C THR A 56 14.72 8.64 -7.43
N LEU A 57 15.32 7.70 -6.70
CA LEU A 57 16.77 7.59 -6.56
C LEU A 57 17.45 7.28 -7.90
N ALA A 58 16.86 6.39 -8.70
CA ALA A 58 17.37 6.07 -10.03
C ALA A 58 17.41 7.29 -10.97
N VAL A 59 16.40 8.16 -10.90
CA VAL A 59 16.40 9.43 -11.65
C VAL A 59 17.55 10.34 -11.18
N PHE A 60 17.78 10.48 -9.88
CA PHE A 60 18.90 11.28 -9.38
C PHE A 60 20.27 10.70 -9.75
N SER A 61 20.40 9.38 -9.87
CA SER A 61 21.62 8.73 -10.38
C SER A 61 21.97 9.17 -11.80
N LEU A 62 21.00 9.64 -12.60
CA LEU A 62 21.26 10.17 -13.94
C LEU A 62 22.13 11.43 -13.91
N LEU A 63 22.22 12.16 -12.79
CA LEU A 63 23.14 13.30 -12.64
C LEU A 63 24.62 12.89 -12.75
N ILE A 64 24.93 11.60 -12.56
CA ILE A 64 26.28 11.07 -12.64
C ILE A 64 26.56 10.72 -14.10
N GLY A 65 27.34 11.54 -14.79
CA GLY A 65 27.73 11.25 -16.18
C GLY A 65 28.19 12.47 -16.97
N ASN A 66 28.10 12.36 -18.30
CA ASN A 66 28.64 13.31 -19.27
C ASN A 66 27.74 14.56 -19.49
N HIS A 67 27.20 15.13 -18.41
CA HIS A 67 26.39 16.35 -18.51
C HIS A 67 27.30 17.53 -18.91
N ARG A 68 27.20 17.98 -20.17
CA ARG A 68 27.97 19.14 -20.66
C ARG A 68 27.24 20.46 -20.38
N GLY A 69 25.91 20.42 -20.33
CA GLY A 69 25.05 21.59 -20.11
C GLY A 69 24.37 21.56 -18.75
N ARG A 70 24.10 22.75 -18.20
CA ARG A 70 23.35 22.89 -16.94
C ARG A 70 21.86 22.58 -17.07
N VAL A 71 21.29 22.68 -18.27
CA VAL A 71 19.85 22.48 -18.52
C VAL A 71 19.42 21.06 -18.21
N GLU A 72 20.22 20.06 -18.59
CA GLU A 72 19.94 18.65 -18.32
C GLU A 72 19.87 18.38 -16.81
N ASN A 73 20.84 18.88 -16.04
CA ASN A 73 20.84 18.78 -14.59
C ASN A 73 19.58 19.41 -13.96
N VAL A 74 19.17 20.58 -14.45
CA VAL A 74 17.97 21.27 -13.95
C VAL A 74 16.72 20.42 -14.16
N TRP A 75 16.57 19.81 -15.33
CA TRP A 75 15.42 18.95 -15.61
C TRP A 75 15.43 17.67 -14.79
N VAL A 76 16.58 16.99 -14.68
CA VAL A 76 16.72 15.78 -13.85
C VAL A 76 16.39 16.09 -12.39
N ILE A 77 16.91 17.20 -11.85
CA ILE A 77 16.61 17.64 -10.48
C ILE A 77 15.13 17.99 -10.34
N ALA A 78 14.55 18.74 -11.28
CA ALA A 78 13.14 19.14 -11.21
C ALA A 78 12.21 17.92 -11.20
N VAL A 79 12.46 16.92 -12.06
CA VAL A 79 11.69 15.68 -12.12
C VAL A 79 11.88 14.86 -10.84
N GLY A 80 13.12 14.65 -10.38
CA GLY A 80 13.41 13.91 -9.17
C GLY A 80 12.75 14.54 -7.93
N VAL A 81 12.80 15.87 -7.81
CA VAL A 81 12.14 16.61 -6.73
C VAL A 81 10.61 16.50 -6.83
N ALA A 82 10.04 16.64 -8.02
CA ALA A 82 8.59 16.48 -8.22
C ALA A 82 8.10 15.09 -7.80
N MET A 83 8.85 14.03 -8.15
CA MET A 83 8.57 12.66 -7.73
C MET A 83 8.64 12.50 -6.20
N ALA A 84 9.72 12.99 -5.58
CA ALA A 84 9.89 12.93 -4.12
C ALA A 84 8.75 13.65 -3.38
N LEU A 85 8.38 14.85 -3.84
CA LEU A 85 7.26 15.61 -3.26
C LEU A 85 5.94 14.88 -3.43
N GLY A 86 5.67 14.28 -4.60
CA GLY A 86 4.48 13.47 -4.83
C GLY A 86 4.37 12.27 -3.88
N LEU A 87 5.48 11.57 -3.63
CA LEU A 87 5.54 10.45 -2.69
C LEU A 87 5.32 10.90 -1.24
N ILE A 88 5.95 12.00 -0.84
CA ILE A 88 5.76 12.58 0.49
C ILE A 88 4.30 12.98 0.68
N TRP A 89 3.70 13.66 -0.31
CA TRP A 89 2.30 14.07 -0.28
C TRP A 89 1.35 12.86 -0.15
N LEU A 90 1.58 11.81 -0.94
CA LEU A 90 0.81 10.57 -0.85
C LEU A 90 0.95 9.92 0.54
N GLN A 91 2.16 9.89 1.09
CA GLN A 91 2.42 9.32 2.41
C GLN A 91 1.73 10.13 3.51
N VAL A 92 1.80 11.46 3.47
CA VAL A 92 1.09 12.34 4.41
C VAL A 92 -0.42 12.13 4.32
N ARG A 93 -0.99 12.12 3.10
CA ARG A 93 -2.43 11.88 2.89
C ARG A 93 -2.86 10.51 3.43
N SER A 94 -2.07 9.46 3.19
CA SER A 94 -2.37 8.11 3.68
C SER A 94 -2.36 7.99 5.22
N ARG A 95 -1.64 8.88 5.92
CA ARG A 95 -1.63 8.94 7.38
C ARG A 95 -2.78 9.77 7.97
N THR A 96 -3.67 10.29 7.15
CA THR A 96 -4.83 11.10 7.59
C THR A 96 -6.17 10.46 7.27
N SER A 97 -6.18 9.22 6.75
CA SER A 97 -7.42 8.54 6.33
C SER A 97 -8.32 8.10 7.48
N TRP A 98 -7.81 7.93 8.71
CA TRP A 98 -8.60 7.56 9.89
C TRP A 98 -9.58 8.66 10.37
N ARG A 99 -9.57 9.83 9.73
CA ARG A 99 -10.51 10.93 10.01
C ARG A 99 -11.73 10.93 9.08
N ARG A 100 -11.95 9.87 8.30
CA ARG A 100 -13.14 9.68 7.47
C ARG A 100 -13.79 8.34 7.77
#